data_AF-A0A9E1L0E8-F1
#
_entry.id   AF-A0A9E1L0E8-F1
#
_cell.length_a   1.000
_cell.length_b   1.000
_cell.length_c   1.000
_cell.angle_alpha   90.00
_cell.angle_beta   90.00
_cell.angle_gamma   90.00
#
_symmetry.space_group_name_H-M   'P 1'
#
loop_
_entity.id
_entity.type
_entity.pdbx_description
1 polymer ?
#
loop_
_entity_poly.entity_id
_entity_poly.type
_entity_poly.pdbx_seq_one_letter_code
_entity_poly.pdbx_strand_id
1 'polypeptide(L)' 'MEQKDLFEASAKRLPYVECSPDGRSGSKASVCIENDINSYPTWIIRDRKYKGVQTPKRLAIISGYSGLK' A
#
# COMPACT_ATOMS: atom_id res chain seq x y z
N MET A 1 -1.54 2.50 10.94
CA MET A 1 -0.52 3.42 10.39
C MET A 1 0.83 2.75 10.17
N GLU A 2 1.09 1.62 10.83
CA GLU A 2 2.33 0.82 10.79
C GLU A 2 3.09 0.81 9.45
N GLN A 3 2.41 0.66 8.30
CA GLN A 3 3.08 0.67 7.00
C GLN A 3 3.71 2.03 6.63
N LYS A 4 3.01 3.15 6.88
CA LYS A 4 3.50 4.49 6.57
C LYS A 4 4.64 4.88 7.50
N ASP A 5 4.58 4.43 8.76
CA ASP A 5 5.60 4.73 9.77
C ASP A 5 6.99 4.21 9.36
N LEU A 6 7.06 3.06 8.68
CA LEU A 6 8.30 2.49 8.12
C LEU A 6 9.00 3.36 7.06
N PHE A 7 8.31 4.37 6.53
CA PHE A 7 8.85 5.31 5.54
C PHE A 7 9.13 6.71 6.11
N GLU A 8 8.82 6.93 7.39
CA GLU A 8 9.07 8.19 8.10
C GLU A 8 8.62 9.43 7.29
N ALA A 9 9.49 10.45 7.18
CA ALA A 9 9.23 11.66 6.41
C ALA A 9 9.01 11.41 4.90
N SER A 10 9.43 10.24 4.39
CA SER A 10 9.23 9.84 2.99
C SER A 10 7.87 9.19 2.74
N ALA A 11 7.08 8.89 3.78
CA ALA A 11 5.74 8.31 3.62
C ALA A 11 4.83 9.12 2.68
N LYS A 12 5.00 10.46 2.68
CA LYS A 12 4.28 11.38 1.78
C LYS A 12 4.60 11.21 0.30
N ARG A 13 5.67 10.48 -0.04
CA ARG A 13 6.08 10.20 -1.43
C ARG A 13 5.53 8.87 -1.95
N LEU A 14 4.88 8.09 -1.08
CA LEU A 14 4.29 6.83 -1.50
C LEU A 14 3.07 7.07 -2.39
N PRO A 15 2.92 6.32 -3.50
CA PRO A 15 1.64 6.25 -4.17
C PRO A 15 0.63 5.61 -3.22
N TYR A 16 -0.35 6.40 -2.76
CA TYR A 16 -1.35 6.02 -1.78
C TYR A 16 -2.75 6.24 -2.34
N VAL A 17 -3.63 5.27 -2.13
CA VAL A 17 -5.04 5.35 -2.45
C VAL A 17 -5.82 5.20 -1.15
N GLU A 18 -6.69 6.17 -0.86
CA GLU A 18 -7.61 6.10 0.28
C GLU A 18 -8.79 5.21 -0.09
N CYS A 19 -8.93 4.07 0.59
CA CYS A 19 -10.00 3.12 0.30
C CYS A 19 -11.27 3.37 1.10
N SER A 20 -11.24 4.17 2.17
CA SER A 20 -12.39 4.49 3.01
C SER A 20 -12.49 6.01 3.22
N PRO A 21 -12.71 6.80 2.15
CA PRO A 21 -12.77 8.26 2.23
C PRO A 21 -13.88 8.75 3.16
N ASP A 22 -15.00 8.01 3.20
CA ASP A 22 -16.17 8.29 4.05
C ASP A 22 -16.09 7.61 5.43
N GLY A 23 -14.91 7.13 5.81
CA GLY A 23 -14.68 6.43 7.07
C GLY A 23 -15.26 5.01 7.11
N ARG A 24 -15.28 4.42 8.30
CA ARG A 24 -15.61 2.99 8.50
C ARG A 24 -17.03 2.59 8.09
N SER A 25 -17.97 3.51 8.20
CA SER A 25 -19.39 3.27 7.91
C SER A 25 -19.77 3.65 6.47
N GLY A 26 -18.86 4.26 5.72
CA GLY A 26 -19.07 4.67 4.35
C GLY A 26 -18.69 3.58 3.34
N SER A 27 -19.03 3.82 2.08
CA SER A 27 -18.66 2.93 0.98
C SER A 27 -17.15 2.95 0.75
N LYS A 28 -16.59 1.80 0.37
CA LYS A 28 -15.20 1.75 -0.11
C LYS A 28 -15.09 2.51 -1.42
N ALA A 29 -13.96 3.16 -1.65
CA ALA A 29 -13.66 3.77 -2.95
C ALA A 29 -13.72 2.74 -4.08
N SER A 30 -14.31 3.11 -5.23
CA SER A 30 -14.54 2.19 -6.37
C SER A 30 -13.28 1.46 -6.82
N VAL A 31 -12.15 2.18 -6.90
CA VAL A 31 -10.85 1.60 -7.27
C VAL A 31 -10.43 0.45 -6.34
N CYS A 32 -10.78 0.50 -5.05
CA CYS A 32 -10.47 -0.55 -4.10
C CYS A 32 -11.46 -1.73 -4.20
N ILE A 33 -12.69 -1.49 -4.64
CA ILE A 33 -13.68 -2.54 -4.92
C ILE A 33 -13.30 -3.29 -6.20
N GLU A 34 -13.02 -2.56 -7.28
CA GLU A 34 -12.60 -3.10 -8.58
C GLU A 34 -11.32 -3.94 -8.47
N ASN A 35 -10.41 -3.53 -7.58
CA ASN A 35 -9.19 -4.28 -7.29
C ASN A 35 -9.35 -5.30 -6.15
N ASP A 36 -10.56 -5.63 -5.70
CA ASP A 36 -10.85 -6.63 -4.66
C ASP A 36 -9.96 -6.47 -3.41
N ILE A 37 -9.92 -5.25 -2.87
CA ILE A 37 -9.13 -4.90 -1.68
C ILE A 37 -9.95 -5.14 -0.41
N ASN A 38 -9.66 -6.26 0.23
CA ASN A 38 -10.39 -6.73 1.43
C ASN A 38 -9.59 -6.66 2.72
N SER A 39 -8.32 -6.26 2.66
CA SER A 39 -7.43 -6.12 3.82
C SER A 39 -6.51 -4.92 3.67
N TYR A 40 -6.20 -4.24 4.77
CA TYR A 40 -5.31 -3.09 4.77
C TYR A 40 -4.05 -3.35 5.62
N PRO A 41 -2.88 -2.86 5.20
CA PRO A 41 -2.60 -2.34 3.87
C PRO A 41 -2.61 -3.47 2.82
N THR A 42 -2.78 -3.12 1.54
CA THR A 42 -2.49 -4.00 0.41
C THR A 42 -1.66 -3.22 -0.60
N TRP A 43 -0.54 -3.80 -1.02
CA TRP A 43 0.30 -3.28 -2.09
C TRP A 43 -0.04 -3.95 -3.41
N ILE A 44 -0.20 -3.18 -4.47
CA ILE A 44 -0.24 -3.69 -5.84
C ILE A 44 1.05 -3.26 -6.52
N ILE A 45 1.90 -4.22 -6.86
CA ILE A 45 3.21 -3.98 -7.49
C ILE A 45 3.35 -4.94 -8.65
N ARG A 46 3.48 -4.42 -9.88
CA ARG A 46 3.53 -5.21 -11.13
C ARG A 46 2.36 -6.20 -11.20
N ASP A 47 1.15 -5.68 -10.97
CA ASP A 47 -0.13 -6.41 -10.97
C ASP A 47 -0.26 -7.55 -9.94
N ARG A 48 0.68 -7.63 -8.99
CA ARG A 48 0.64 -8.60 -7.89
C ARG A 48 0.23 -7.94 -6.59
N LYS A 49 -0.71 -8.57 -5.87
CA LYS A 49 -1.20 -8.12 -4.57
C LYS A 49 -0.35 -8.70 -3.43
N TYR A 50 0.10 -7.84 -2.53
CA TYR A 50 0.80 -8.21 -1.30
C TYR A 50 0.04 -7.62 -0.11
N LYS A 51 -0.60 -8.49 0.68
CA LYS A 51 -1.43 -8.10 1.83
C LYS A 51 -0.56 -7.90 3.07
N GLY A 52 -0.98 -6.99 3.94
CA GLY A 52 -0.34 -6.73 5.23
C GLY A 52 0.92 -5.88 5.10
N VAL A 53 1.46 -5.50 6.26
CA VAL A 53 2.64 -4.64 6.36
C VAL A 53 3.85 -5.33 5.72
N GLN A 54 4.57 -4.59 4.88
CA GLN A 54 5.79 -5.00 4.20
C GLN A 54 6.95 -4.12 4.65
N THR A 55 8.11 -4.72 4.91
CA THR A 55 9.33 -3.97 5.22
C THR A 55 9.85 -3.22 3.98
N PRO A 56 10.56 -2.09 4.14
CA PRO A 56 11.17 -1.39 3.02
C PRO A 56 12.07 -2.30 2.16
N LYS A 57 12.83 -3.20 2.79
CA LYS A 57 13.66 -4.20 2.10
C LYS A 57 12.83 -5.13 1.22
N ARG A 58 11.70 -5.63 1.72
CA ARG A 58 10.80 -6.51 0.95
C ARG A 58 10.19 -5.74 -0.23
N LEU A 59 9.74 -4.51 0.00
CA LEU A 59 9.17 -3.64 -1.03
C LEU A 59 10.18 -3.32 -2.13
N ALA A 60 11.45 -3.07 -1.78
CA ALA A 60 12.53 -2.87 -2.74
C ALA A 60 12.75 -4.10 -3.64
N ILE A 61 12.79 -5.30 -3.06
CA ILE A 61 12.93 -6.56 -3.82
C ILE A 61 11.78 -6.76 -4.80
N ILE A 62 10.52 -6.66 -4.33
CA ILE A 62 9.35 -6.95 -5.19
C ILE A 62 9.05 -5.86 -6.21
N SER A 63 9.46 -4.61 -5.96
CA SER A 63 9.42 -3.53 -6.95
C SER A 63 10.55 -3.60 -7.98
N GLY A 64 11.58 -4.41 -7.73
CA GLY A 64 12.79 -4.50 -8.55
C GLY A 64 13.69 -3.26 -8.43
N TYR A 65 13.66 -2.59 -7.27
CA TYR A 65 14.54 -1.47 -6.97
C TYR A 65 16.01 -1.92 -6.91
N SER A 66 16.86 -1.32 -7.72
CA SER A 66 18.29 -1.68 -7.86
C SER A 66 19.23 -0.90 -6.93
N GLY A 67 18.71 0.03 -6.13
CA GLY A 67 19.50 0.84 -5.20
C GLY A 67 19.72 0.22 -3.82
N LEU A 68 19.45 -1.08 -3.65
CA LEU A 68 19.82 -1.84 -2.46
C LEU A 68 21.35 -2.05 -2.47
N LYS A 69 22.11 -1.07 -1.99
CA LYS A 69 23.53 -1.27 -1.66
C LYS A 69 23.67 -1.92 -0.30
#